data_AF-A0AAW8TNK5-F1
#
_entry.id   AF-A0AAW8TNK5-F1
#
_cell.length_a   1.000
_cell.length_b   1.000
_cell.length_c   1.000
_cell.angle_alpha   90.00
_cell.angle_beta   90.00
_cell.angle_gamma   90.00
#
_symmetry.space_group_name_H-M   'P 1'
#
loop_
_entity.id
_entity.type
_entity.pdbx_description
1 polymer ?
#
loop_
_entity_poly.entity_id
_entity_poly.type
_entity_poly.pdbx_seq_one_letter_code
_entity_poly.pdbx_strand_id
1 'polypeptide(L)'
;MKNKFLMPMKLQFFADPDGEGDPGEATPSELNVEELNEEQLALIKKKYGFKDDKDVDSIVKSKKSRWQQEAEAKKEEAKKYAKMNAEEKLQHELEQKEAEIAELKRGQTLNEMKSEASKMLSGAGLPHDDELLGLIVSDDAEATKKAVAVITNFASLIKKENARQTTPGEGGQFSADKNTKQTVAELAAKNRIIK
;
A
#
# COMPACT_ATOMS: atom_id res chain seq x y z
N MET A 1 -14.07 -16.94 34.44
CA MET A 1 -12.69 -17.47 34.38
C MET A 1 -12.78 -18.91 33.94
N LYS A 2 -12.39 -19.24 32.71
CA LYS A 2 -12.49 -20.61 32.17
C LYS A 2 -11.17 -21.33 32.50
N ASN A 3 -11.23 -22.27 33.44
CA ASN A 3 -10.09 -23.04 33.90
C ASN A 3 -9.53 -23.88 32.74
N LYS A 4 -8.30 -23.58 32.32
CA LYS A 4 -7.55 -24.38 31.34
C LYS A 4 -7.20 -25.71 32.00
N PHE A 5 -7.75 -26.80 31.47
CA PHE A 5 -7.39 -28.16 31.86
C PHE A 5 -5.98 -28.45 31.31
N LEU A 6 -4.96 -28.10 32.09
CA LEU A 6 -3.56 -28.39 31.78
C LEU A 6 -3.32 -29.85 32.17
N MET A 7 -3.28 -30.77 31.19
CA MET A 7 -2.89 -32.15 31.46
C MET A 7 -1.47 -32.16 32.06
N PRO A 8 -1.22 -32.89 33.16
CA PRO A 8 0.11 -32.97 33.74
C PRO A 8 1.03 -33.76 32.79
N MET A 9 1.90 -33.05 32.09
CA MET A 9 2.99 -33.63 31.33
C MET A 9 3.98 -34.26 32.30
N LYS A 10 4.04 -35.60 32.34
CA LYS A 10 5.07 -36.35 33.05
C LYS A 10 6.37 -36.22 32.27
N LEU A 11 7.04 -35.09 32.42
CA LEU A 11 8.38 -34.88 31.90
C LEU A 11 9.34 -35.73 32.74
N GLN A 12 9.77 -36.87 32.21
CA GLN A 12 10.91 -37.60 32.75
C GLN A 12 12.16 -36.75 32.49
N PHE A 13 12.70 -36.16 33.55
CA PHE A 13 14.00 -35.51 33.56
C PHE A 13 15.08 -36.60 33.63
N PHE A 14 15.78 -36.81 32.52
CA PHE A 14 16.99 -37.62 32.49
C PHE A 14 18.17 -36.69 32.79
N ALA A 15 18.88 -37.00 33.89
CA ALA A 15 20.02 -36.29 34.48
C ALA A 15 19.68 -35.12 35.41
N ASP A 16 19.87 -35.30 36.72
CA ASP A 16 21.10 -34.87 37.41
C ASP A 16 21.17 -35.41 38.86
N PRO A 17 22.31 -35.30 39.58
CA PRO A 17 22.90 -36.38 40.37
C PRO A 17 22.71 -36.20 41.87
N ASP A 18 22.36 -37.27 42.58
CA ASP A 18 22.84 -37.55 43.95
C ASP A 18 22.31 -38.93 44.37
N GLY A 19 23.21 -39.73 44.94
CA GLY A 19 23.12 -41.19 44.91
C GLY A 19 22.26 -41.87 45.97
N GLU A 20 21.84 -43.09 45.63
CA GLU A 20 21.86 -44.30 46.46
C GLU A 20 21.53 -45.50 45.54
N GLY A 21 22.36 -46.57 45.57
CA GLY A 21 22.19 -47.80 44.75
C GLY A 21 20.94 -48.59 45.15
N ASP A 22 20.34 -49.49 44.37
CA ASP A 22 20.79 -50.62 43.52
C ASP A 22 19.48 -51.31 43.01
N PRO A 23 19.42 -52.38 42.17
CA PRO A 23 20.28 -52.90 41.09
C PRO A 23 19.57 -52.90 39.71
N GLY A 24 20.36 -52.86 38.65
CA GLY A 24 20.05 -53.61 37.42
C GLY A 24 18.96 -53.02 36.51
N GLU A 25 19.31 -51.99 35.75
CA GLU A 25 18.68 -51.79 34.45
C GLU A 25 19.78 -51.46 33.44
N ALA A 26 20.01 -52.42 32.54
CA ALA A 26 20.98 -52.31 31.48
C ALA A 26 20.63 -51.08 30.62
N THR A 27 21.39 -50.02 30.78
CA THR A 27 21.57 -49.00 29.75
C THR A 27 21.80 -49.74 28.44
N PRO A 28 21.04 -49.48 27.36
CA PRO A 28 21.43 -50.00 26.06
C PRO A 28 22.74 -49.29 25.77
N SER A 29 23.85 -50.02 25.93
CA SER A 29 25.14 -49.59 25.42
C SER A 29 24.89 -49.11 24.00
N GLU A 30 25.20 -47.85 23.72
CA GLU A 30 25.32 -47.40 22.34
C GLU A 30 26.24 -48.41 21.68
N LEU A 31 25.66 -49.23 20.80
CA LEU A 31 26.41 -50.20 20.04
C LEU A 31 27.35 -49.38 19.17
N ASN A 32 28.60 -49.25 19.61
CA ASN A 32 29.62 -48.67 18.80
C ASN A 32 29.83 -49.61 17.61
N VAL A 33 29.26 -49.23 16.45
CA VAL A 33 29.24 -50.05 15.23
C VAL A 33 30.67 -50.40 14.77
N GLU A 34 31.68 -49.70 15.28
CA GLU A 34 33.09 -49.83 14.93
C GLU A 34 33.84 -50.91 15.76
N GLU A 35 33.29 -51.42 16.87
CA GLU A 35 33.95 -52.41 17.77
C GLU A 35 33.16 -53.73 17.94
N LEU A 36 32.34 -54.11 16.97
CA LEU A 36 31.64 -55.40 17.05
C LEU A 36 32.58 -56.58 16.78
N ASN A 37 32.72 -57.46 17.77
CA ASN A 37 33.41 -58.74 17.64
C ASN A 37 32.63 -59.71 16.71
N GLU A 38 33.31 -60.63 16.04
CA GLU A 38 32.73 -61.52 15.00
C GLU A 38 31.54 -62.35 15.52
N GLU A 39 31.58 -62.76 16.79
CA GLU A 39 30.48 -63.48 17.44
C GLU A 39 29.23 -62.61 17.63
N GLN A 40 29.38 -61.32 17.88
CA GLN A 40 28.26 -60.39 18.03
C GLN A 40 27.64 -60.06 16.68
N LEU A 41 28.46 -59.92 15.64
CA LEU A 41 27.99 -59.81 14.25
C LEU A 41 27.20 -61.05 13.83
N ALA A 42 27.67 -62.25 14.18
CA ALA A 42 26.95 -63.49 13.92
C ALA A 42 25.62 -63.57 14.67
N LEU A 43 25.56 -63.10 15.93
CA LEU A 43 24.34 -63.05 16.73
C LEU A 43 23.31 -62.07 16.14
N ILE A 44 23.77 -60.91 15.66
CA ILE A 44 22.93 -59.90 15.01
C ILE A 44 22.43 -60.43 13.67
N LYS A 45 23.30 -61.02 12.84
CA LYS A 45 22.92 -61.67 11.59
C LYS A 45 21.85 -62.75 11.83
N LYS A 46 22.02 -63.58 12.87
CA LYS A 46 21.03 -64.61 13.25
C LYS A 46 19.72 -64.02 13.80
N LYS A 47 19.79 -62.99 14.67
CA LYS A 47 18.61 -62.35 15.29
C LYS A 47 17.72 -61.67 14.26
N TYR A 48 18.32 -61.07 13.22
CA TYR A 48 17.59 -60.39 12.15
C TYR A 48 17.46 -61.23 10.87
N GLY A 49 17.91 -62.48 10.89
CA GLY A 49 17.76 -63.44 9.78
C GLY A 49 18.61 -63.15 8.55
N PHE A 50 19.65 -62.33 8.65
CA PHE A 50 20.60 -62.06 7.57
C PHE A 50 21.47 -63.29 7.33
N LYS A 51 21.41 -63.84 6.11
CA LYS A 51 22.16 -65.05 5.74
C LYS A 51 23.55 -64.72 5.17
N ASP A 52 23.67 -63.58 4.48
CA ASP A 52 24.90 -63.11 3.85
C ASP A 52 25.03 -61.58 3.91
N ASP A 53 26.26 -61.07 3.81
CA ASP A 53 26.54 -59.61 3.77
C ASP A 53 25.86 -58.91 2.58
N LYS A 54 25.55 -59.67 1.52
CA LYS A 54 24.79 -59.19 0.34
C LYS A 54 23.36 -58.76 0.68
N ASP A 55 22.71 -59.44 1.64
CA ASP A 55 21.36 -59.07 2.08
C ASP A 55 21.40 -57.73 2.81
N VAL A 56 22.42 -57.53 3.66
CA VAL A 56 22.65 -56.27 4.38
C VAL A 56 22.94 -55.13 3.40
N ASP A 57 23.83 -55.35 2.43
CA ASP A 57 24.15 -54.37 1.39
C ASP A 57 22.93 -53.99 0.56
N SER A 58 22.05 -54.95 0.24
CA SER A 58 20.81 -54.68 -0.51
C SER A 58 19.87 -53.75 0.26
N ILE A 59 19.73 -53.97 1.58
CA ILE A 59 18.90 -53.15 2.46
C ILE A 59 19.50 -51.77 2.66
N VAL A 60 20.81 -51.68 2.89
CA VAL A 60 21.51 -50.40 3.03
C VAL A 60 21.42 -49.60 1.73
N LYS A 61 21.59 -50.23 0.57
CA LYS A 61 21.44 -49.58 -0.75
C LYS A 61 20.01 -49.12 -0.99
N SER A 62 19.01 -49.94 -0.64
CA SER A 62 17.59 -49.57 -0.72
C SER A 62 17.26 -48.38 0.19
N LYS A 63 17.75 -48.38 1.43
CA LYS A 63 17.54 -47.31 2.40
C LYS A 63 18.27 -46.03 2.00
N LYS A 64 19.50 -46.13 1.50
CA LYS A 64 20.27 -45.01 0.93
C LYS A 64 19.56 -44.43 -0.29
N SER A 65 19.04 -45.27 -1.18
CA SER A 65 18.27 -44.82 -2.35
C SER A 65 17.00 -44.08 -1.94
N ARG A 66 16.25 -44.59 -0.95
CA ARG A 66 15.08 -43.90 -0.40
C ARG A 66 15.43 -42.57 0.24
N TRP A 67 16.50 -42.51 1.04
CA TRP A 67 16.95 -41.26 1.65
C TRP A 67 17.49 -40.25 0.63
N GLN A 68 18.15 -40.71 -0.43
CA GLN A 68 18.57 -39.85 -1.53
C GLN A 68 17.36 -39.26 -2.25
N GLN A 69 16.35 -40.07 -2.56
CA GLN A 69 15.10 -39.60 -3.17
C GLN A 69 14.36 -38.61 -2.26
N GLU A 70 14.24 -38.88 -0.96
CA GLU A 70 13.62 -37.96 0.00
C GLU A 70 14.41 -36.65 0.13
N ALA A 71 15.75 -36.70 0.12
CA ALA A 71 16.60 -35.53 0.18
C ALA A 71 16.51 -34.69 -1.11
N GLU A 72 16.41 -35.34 -2.27
CA GLU A 72 16.25 -34.68 -3.56
C GLU A 72 14.87 -34.04 -3.68
N ALA A 73 13.80 -34.76 -3.32
CA ALA A 73 12.44 -34.23 -3.26
C ALA A 73 12.33 -33.01 -2.34
N LYS A 74 12.93 -33.06 -1.14
CA LYS A 74 12.99 -31.90 -0.22
C LYS A 74 13.74 -30.71 -0.82
N LYS A 75 14.83 -30.95 -1.55
CA LYS A 75 15.60 -29.88 -2.23
C LYS A 75 14.82 -29.29 -3.39
N GLU A 76 14.10 -30.10 -4.16
CA GLU A 76 13.27 -29.62 -5.26
C GLU A 76 12.08 -28.81 -4.75
N GLU A 77 11.42 -29.27 -3.68
CA GLU A 77 10.33 -28.54 -3.05
C GLU A 77 10.82 -27.19 -2.50
N ALA A 78 11.95 -27.18 -1.77
CA ALA A 78 12.57 -25.95 -1.29
C ALA A 78 12.99 -25.00 -2.42
N LYS A 79 13.54 -25.52 -3.52
CA LYS A 79 13.87 -24.73 -4.71
C LYS A 79 12.61 -24.17 -5.38
N LYS A 80 11.53 -24.93 -5.45
CA LYS A 80 10.25 -24.48 -5.99
C LYS A 80 9.66 -23.36 -5.13
N TYR A 81 9.65 -23.51 -3.80
CA TYR A 81 9.22 -22.44 -2.91
C TYR A 81 10.12 -21.21 -3.00
N ALA A 82 11.44 -21.37 -3.10
CA ALA A 82 12.36 -20.25 -3.24
C ALA A 82 12.17 -19.50 -4.57
N LYS A 83 11.93 -20.23 -5.67
CA LYS A 83 11.61 -19.65 -6.98
C LYS A 83 10.28 -18.90 -6.94
N MET A 84 9.22 -19.51 -6.42
CA MET A 84 7.91 -18.86 -6.29
C MET A 84 8.00 -17.61 -5.42
N ASN A 85 8.71 -17.65 -4.30
CA ASN A 85 8.87 -16.48 -3.43
C ASN A 85 9.67 -15.35 -4.08
N ALA A 86 10.69 -15.67 -4.88
CA ALA A 86 11.46 -14.68 -5.62
C ALA A 86 10.65 -14.08 -6.78
N GLU A 87 9.88 -14.90 -7.50
CA GLU A 87 9.01 -14.46 -8.59
C GLU A 87 7.85 -13.62 -8.09
N GLU A 88 7.18 -14.01 -7.00
CA GLU A 88 6.10 -13.24 -6.38
C GLU A 88 6.58 -11.87 -5.87
N LYS A 89 7.77 -11.82 -5.24
CA LYS A 89 8.38 -10.55 -4.82
C LYS A 89 8.66 -9.64 -6.00
N LEU A 90 9.25 -10.19 -7.06
CA LEU A 90 9.58 -9.42 -8.25
C LEU A 90 8.31 -8.95 -8.98
N GLN A 91 7.28 -9.78 -9.08
CA GLN A 91 5.99 -9.39 -9.64
C GLN A 91 5.33 -8.29 -8.82
N HIS A 92 5.35 -8.38 -7.49
CA HIS A 92 4.79 -7.35 -6.63
C HIS A 92 5.59 -6.03 -6.72
N GLU A 93 6.92 -6.08 -6.78
CA GLU A 93 7.75 -4.90 -7.01
C GLU A 93 7.45 -4.27 -8.38
N LEU A 94 7.29 -5.09 -9.43
CA LEU A 94 6.91 -4.62 -10.76
C LEU A 94 5.51 -4.00 -10.75
N GLU A 95 4.52 -4.64 -10.13
CA GLU A 95 3.15 -4.14 -10.03
C GLU A 95 3.11 -2.81 -9.27
N GLN A 96 3.87 -2.68 -8.17
CA GLN A 96 4.02 -1.41 -7.47
C GLN A 96 4.62 -0.32 -8.36
N LYS A 97 5.65 -0.65 -9.14
CA LYS A 97 6.30 0.28 -10.06
C LYS A 97 5.39 0.67 -11.21
N GLU A 98 4.64 -0.27 -11.76
CA GLU A 98 3.64 -0.01 -12.80
C GLU A 98 2.49 0.85 -12.27
N ALA A 99 2.02 0.61 -11.05
CA ALA A 99 1.03 1.45 -10.40
C ALA A 99 1.54 2.89 -10.18
N GLU A 100 2.78 3.04 -9.71
CA GLU A 100 3.43 4.35 -9.54
C GLU A 100 3.54 5.09 -10.88
N ILE A 101 3.96 4.40 -11.94
CA ILE A 101 4.04 4.97 -13.30
C ILE A 101 2.66 5.36 -13.83
N ALA A 102 1.65 4.51 -13.61
CA ALA A 102 0.28 4.78 -14.03
C ALA A 102 -0.31 5.99 -13.32
N GLU A 103 -0.06 6.12 -12.01
CA GLU A 103 -0.49 7.27 -11.21
C GLU A 103 0.20 8.56 -11.66
N LEU A 104 1.53 8.52 -11.86
CA LEU A 104 2.29 9.66 -12.37
C LEU A 104 1.80 10.09 -13.75
N LYS A 105 1.58 9.13 -14.66
CA LYS A 105 1.06 9.41 -16.00
C LYS A 105 -0.33 10.00 -15.94
N ARG A 106 -1.21 9.48 -15.07
CA ARG A 106 -2.55 10.03 -14.84
C ARG A 106 -2.48 11.47 -14.30
N GLY A 107 -1.61 11.72 -13.33
CA GLY A 107 -1.36 13.06 -12.79
C GLY A 107 -0.88 14.05 -13.85
N GLN A 108 0.03 13.63 -14.74
CA GLN A 108 0.48 14.42 -15.88
C GLN A 108 -0.67 14.74 -16.84
N THR A 109 -1.46 13.74 -17.23
CA THR A 109 -2.60 13.96 -18.14
C THR A 109 -3.63 14.91 -17.52
N LEU A 110 -3.91 14.80 -16.22
CA LEU A 110 -4.82 15.71 -15.53
C LEU A 110 -4.24 17.13 -15.49
N ASN A 111 -2.95 17.29 -15.23
CA ASN A 111 -2.31 18.61 -15.21
C ASN A 111 -2.27 19.26 -16.61
N GLU A 112 -2.01 18.49 -17.66
CA GLU A 112 -2.07 18.97 -19.04
C GLU A 112 -3.49 19.44 -19.40
N MET A 113 -4.51 18.63 -19.06
CA MET A 113 -5.91 18.98 -19.27
C MET A 113 -6.34 20.19 -18.43
N LYS A 114 -5.86 20.33 -17.18
CA LYS A 114 -6.08 21.53 -16.35
C LYS A 114 -5.52 22.78 -17.01
N SER A 115 -4.29 22.70 -17.51
CA SER A 115 -3.66 23.81 -18.24
C SER A 115 -4.43 24.17 -19.51
N GLU A 116 -4.92 23.18 -20.27
CA GLU A 116 -5.74 23.44 -21.46
C GLU A 116 -7.10 24.07 -21.10
N ALA A 117 -7.80 23.54 -20.09
CA ALA A 117 -9.05 24.10 -19.60
C ALA A 117 -8.87 25.54 -19.07
N SER A 118 -7.78 25.79 -18.34
CA SER A 118 -7.39 27.13 -17.87
C SER A 118 -7.21 28.10 -19.04
N LYS A 119 -6.51 27.68 -20.10
CA LYS A 119 -6.35 28.50 -21.33
C LYS A 119 -7.68 28.79 -22.00
N MET A 120 -8.57 27.80 -22.10
CA MET A 120 -9.90 27.98 -22.70
C MET A 120 -10.77 28.96 -21.90
N LEU A 121 -10.77 28.85 -20.56
CA LEU A 121 -11.51 29.76 -19.67
C LEU A 121 -10.92 31.18 -19.66
N SER A 122 -9.60 31.28 -19.66
CA SER A 122 -8.88 32.56 -19.80
C SER A 122 -9.21 33.24 -21.13
N GLY A 123 -9.25 32.48 -22.24
CA GLY A 123 -9.64 32.98 -23.55
C GLY A 123 -11.08 33.48 -23.60
N ALA A 124 -11.98 32.90 -22.80
CA ALA A 124 -13.34 33.39 -22.61
C ALA A 124 -13.44 34.63 -21.69
N GLY A 125 -12.33 35.08 -21.12
CA GLY A 125 -12.26 36.24 -20.22
C GLY A 125 -12.87 35.98 -18.84
N LEU A 126 -12.90 34.72 -18.39
CA LEU A 126 -13.45 34.33 -17.11
C LEU A 126 -12.35 34.16 -16.05
N PRO A 127 -12.48 34.83 -14.88
CA PRO A 127 -11.63 34.52 -13.75
C PRO A 127 -11.94 33.10 -13.27
N HIS A 128 -10.90 32.31 -13.02
CA HIS A 128 -11.02 30.94 -12.56
C HIS A 128 -9.90 30.64 -11.57
N ASP A 129 -10.23 29.83 -10.56
CA ASP A 129 -9.29 29.36 -9.54
C ASP A 129 -8.93 27.89 -9.78
N ASP A 130 -7.81 27.45 -9.21
CA ASP A 130 -7.34 26.06 -9.33
C ASP A 130 -8.35 25.04 -8.77
N GLU A 131 -9.16 25.42 -7.78
CA GLU A 131 -10.24 24.58 -7.25
C GLU A 131 -11.34 24.35 -8.28
N LEU A 132 -11.71 25.40 -9.04
CA LEU A 132 -12.69 25.30 -10.13
C LEU A 132 -12.15 24.41 -11.25
N LEU A 133 -10.87 24.57 -11.62
CA LEU A 133 -10.21 23.71 -12.60
C LEU A 133 -10.16 22.24 -12.15
N GLY A 134 -9.93 22.00 -10.86
CA GLY A 134 -9.96 20.66 -10.27
C GLY A 134 -11.33 19.98 -10.34
N LEU A 135 -12.42 20.75 -10.29
CA LEU A 135 -13.78 20.23 -10.43
C LEU A 135 -14.18 20.01 -11.90
N ILE A 136 -13.68 20.85 -12.82
CA ILE A 136 -14.00 20.80 -14.24
C ILE A 136 -13.22 19.69 -14.95
N VAL A 137 -11.97 19.48 -14.57
CA VAL A 137 -11.07 18.56 -15.26
C VAL A 137 -11.25 17.15 -14.73
N SER A 138 -11.74 16.29 -15.60
CA SER A 138 -11.93 14.86 -15.36
C SER A 138 -10.87 14.05 -16.11
N ASP A 139 -10.76 12.74 -15.82
CA ASP A 139 -9.90 11.84 -16.60
C ASP A 139 -10.31 11.76 -18.08
N ASP A 140 -11.54 12.19 -18.42
CA ASP A 140 -12.05 12.27 -19.78
C ASP A 140 -11.95 13.71 -20.36
N ALA A 141 -11.26 13.82 -21.50
CA ALA A 141 -11.07 15.07 -22.22
C ALA A 141 -12.39 15.62 -22.79
N GLU A 142 -13.31 14.76 -23.22
CA GLU A 142 -14.61 15.18 -23.76
C GLU A 142 -15.51 15.74 -22.64
N ALA A 143 -15.52 15.11 -21.47
CA ALA A 143 -16.19 15.63 -20.29
C ALA A 143 -15.64 17.02 -19.89
N THR A 144 -14.32 17.20 -19.88
CA THR A 144 -13.67 18.46 -19.53
C THR A 144 -14.08 19.59 -20.48
N LYS A 145 -14.08 19.36 -21.80
CA LYS A 145 -14.52 20.35 -22.81
C LYS A 145 -16.00 20.73 -22.65
N LYS A 146 -16.87 19.74 -22.41
CA LYS A 146 -18.31 19.98 -22.17
C LYS A 146 -18.51 20.82 -20.91
N ALA A 147 -17.79 20.52 -19.83
CA ALA A 147 -17.87 21.27 -18.59
C ALA A 147 -17.44 22.74 -18.78
N VAL A 148 -16.31 22.98 -19.47
CA VAL A 148 -15.87 24.34 -19.84
C VAL A 148 -16.93 25.06 -20.68
N ALA A 149 -17.54 24.38 -21.67
CA ALA A 149 -18.59 24.97 -22.51
C ALA A 149 -19.84 25.35 -21.70
N VAL A 150 -20.26 24.52 -20.74
CA VAL A 150 -21.40 24.83 -19.86
C VAL A 150 -21.11 26.06 -19.00
N ILE A 151 -19.93 26.15 -18.42
CA ILE A 151 -19.54 27.26 -17.54
C ILE A 151 -19.40 28.57 -18.32
N THR A 152 -18.81 28.53 -19.50
CA THR A 152 -18.70 29.71 -20.37
C THR A 152 -20.07 30.24 -20.81
N ASN A 153 -21.00 29.34 -21.14
CA ASN A 153 -22.39 29.71 -21.42
C ASN A 153 -23.09 30.31 -20.20
N PHE A 154 -22.94 29.69 -19.03
CA PHE A 154 -23.53 30.19 -17.78
C PHE A 154 -23.00 31.59 -17.42
N ALA A 155 -21.70 31.80 -17.49
CA ALA A 155 -21.10 33.11 -17.24
C ALA A 155 -21.56 34.16 -18.26
N SER A 156 -21.75 33.76 -19.53
CA SER A 156 -22.31 34.64 -20.56
C SER A 156 -23.77 35.03 -20.26
N LEU A 157 -24.58 34.13 -19.68
CA LEU A 157 -25.94 34.43 -19.24
C LEU A 157 -25.93 35.40 -18.06
N ILE A 158 -25.09 35.17 -17.05
CA ILE A 158 -24.92 36.10 -15.91
C ILE A 158 -24.50 37.47 -16.40
N LYS A 159 -23.54 37.56 -17.33
CA LYS A 159 -23.10 38.84 -17.89
C LYS A 159 -24.24 39.56 -18.63
N LYS A 160 -25.10 38.83 -19.34
CA LYS A 160 -26.30 39.39 -19.99
C LYS A 160 -27.35 39.84 -18.98
N GLU A 161 -27.55 39.10 -17.91
CA GLU A 161 -28.48 39.45 -16.83
C GLU A 161 -28.00 40.69 -16.06
N ASN A 162 -26.72 40.72 -15.67
CA ASN A 162 -26.08 41.89 -15.05
C ASN A 162 -26.09 43.10 -15.99
N ALA A 163 -25.85 42.93 -17.29
CA ALA A 163 -25.96 44.03 -18.26
C ALA A 163 -27.40 44.53 -18.46
N ARG A 164 -28.42 43.73 -18.12
CA ARG A 164 -29.82 44.16 -18.09
C ARG A 164 -30.16 44.90 -16.80
N GLN A 165 -29.34 44.82 -15.76
CA GLN A 165 -29.53 45.53 -14.51
C GLN A 165 -28.64 46.79 -14.48
N THR A 166 -29.32 47.94 -14.51
CA THR A 166 -28.80 49.33 -14.45
C THR A 166 -28.38 49.96 -15.78
N THR A 167 -29.36 50.44 -16.53
CA THR A 167 -29.33 51.88 -16.80
C THR A 167 -29.76 52.59 -15.51
N PRO A 168 -29.00 53.57 -14.98
CA PRO A 168 -29.56 54.52 -14.01
C PRO A 168 -30.88 55.01 -14.60
N GLY A 169 -31.95 55.00 -13.80
CA GLY A 169 -33.27 55.42 -14.25
C GLY A 169 -33.14 56.71 -15.06
N GLU A 170 -33.64 56.68 -16.29
CA GLU A 170 -33.70 57.83 -17.18
C GLU A 170 -34.65 58.84 -16.50
N GLY A 171 -34.08 59.67 -15.62
CA GLY A 171 -34.82 60.33 -14.55
C GLY A 171 -34.12 60.37 -13.19
N GLY A 172 -32.79 60.20 -13.13
CA GLY A 172 -31.97 60.56 -11.97
C GLY A 172 -32.14 62.04 -11.63
N GLN A 173 -33.20 62.34 -10.91
CA GLN A 173 -33.51 63.65 -10.38
C GLN A 173 -32.43 63.98 -9.36
N PHE A 174 -31.39 64.69 -9.80
CA PHE A 174 -30.48 65.41 -8.92
C PHE A 174 -31.35 66.37 -8.10
N SER A 175 -31.79 65.92 -6.93
CA SER A 175 -32.27 66.83 -5.90
C SER A 175 -31.04 67.52 -5.36
N ALA A 176 -30.67 68.61 -6.04
CA ALA A 176 -29.78 69.60 -5.47
C ALA A 176 -30.46 70.08 -4.17
N ASP A 177 -29.94 69.58 -3.05
CA ASP A 177 -30.29 70.07 -1.73
C ASP A 177 -30.14 71.59 -1.75
N LYS A 178 -31.25 72.33 -1.64
CA LYS A 178 -31.28 73.80 -1.83
C LYS A 178 -30.54 74.57 -0.74
N ASN A 179 -29.81 73.89 0.15
CA ASN A 179 -29.11 74.49 1.29
C ASN A 179 -27.62 74.76 1.06
N THR A 180 -27.06 74.49 -0.13
CA THR A 180 -25.62 74.70 -0.40
C THR A 180 -25.34 75.80 -1.43
N LYS A 181 -26.29 76.70 -1.68
CA LYS A 181 -26.00 77.96 -2.41
C LYS A 181 -25.76 79.11 -1.44
N GLN A 182 -24.82 78.94 -0.50
CA GLN A 182 -24.27 80.10 0.18
C GLN A 182 -23.38 80.83 -0.83
N THR A 183 -23.68 82.10 -1.06
CA THR A 183 -22.90 82.91 -1.99
C THR A 183 -21.50 83.15 -1.40
N VAL A 184 -20.49 83.34 -2.26
CA VAL A 184 -19.10 83.58 -1.81
C VAL A 184 -19.02 84.79 -0.85
N ALA A 185 -19.91 85.77 -1.03
CA ALA A 185 -20.07 86.92 -0.14
C ALA A 185 -20.53 86.52 1.28
N GLU A 186 -21.45 85.58 1.42
CA GLU A 186 -21.93 85.08 2.72
C GLU A 186 -20.88 84.24 3.44
N LEU A 187 -20.12 83.42 2.71
CA LEU A 187 -18.98 82.70 3.29
C LEU A 187 -17.87 83.66 3.76
N ALA A 188 -17.58 84.72 3.01
CA ALA A 188 -16.58 85.71 3.38
C ALA A 188 -17.01 86.55 4.60
N ALA A 189 -18.29 86.92 4.70
CA ALA A 189 -18.82 87.64 5.86
C ALA A 189 -18.80 86.78 7.13
N LYS A 190 -19.12 85.48 7.02
CA LYS A 190 -19.12 84.55 8.15
C LYS A 190 -17.71 84.29 8.71
N ASN A 191 -16.69 84.35 7.86
CA ASN A 191 -15.29 84.11 8.24
C ASN A 191 -14.47 85.40 8.42
N ARG A 192 -15.12 86.58 8.48
CA ARG A 192 -14.42 87.86 8.70
C ARG A 192 -14.09 88.04 10.19
N ILE A 193 -12.80 87.96 10.52
CA ILE A 193 -12.27 87.97 11.90
C ILE A 193 -12.23 89.38 12.51
N ILE A 194 -12.32 90.44 11.69
CA ILE A 194 -12.25 91.83 12.17
C ILE A 194 -13.52 92.56 11.71
N LYS A 195 -14.35 92.99 12.66
CA LYS A 195 -15.55 93.78 12.38
C LYS A 195 -15.19 95.25 12.20
#